data_AF-A0A453SHP0-F1
#
_entry.id   AF-A0A453SHP0-F1
#
_cell.length_a   1.000
_cell.length_b   1.000
_cell.length_c   1.000
_cell.angle_alpha   90.00
_cell.angle_beta   90.00
_cell.angle_gamma   90.00
#
_symmetry.space_group_name_H-M   'P 1'
#
loop_
_entity.id
_entity.type
_entity.pdbx_description
1 polymer ?
#
loop_
_entity_poly.entity_id
_entity_poly.type
_entity_poly.pdbx_seq_one_letter_code
_entity_poly.pdbx_strand_id
1 'polypeptide(L)'
;MRDTVETSPLLQYRAQTVVPGRILKMEEAIKNRDFESFARLTCADSNQFHAVCLDTSPPIFYMNDTSHRIISLVEKWNHSEGTPQGTYSSV
;
A
#
# COMPACT_ATOMS: atom_id res chain seq x y z
N MET A 1 5.67 11.52 9.82
CA MET A 1 5.71 10.21 10.51
C MET A 1 5.60 10.31 12.02
N ARG A 2 6.28 11.24 12.71
CA ARG A 2 6.14 11.41 14.18
C ARG A 2 4.68 11.63 14.59
N ASP A 3 4.01 12.58 13.96
CA ASP A 3 2.61 12.90 14.26
C ASP A 3 1.68 11.69 14.07
N THR A 4 1.93 10.87 13.03
CA THR A 4 1.20 9.61 12.80
C THR A 4 1.44 8.61 13.94
N VAL A 5 2.66 8.51 14.46
CA VAL A 5 2.95 7.67 15.64
C VAL A 5 2.21 8.15 16.88
N GLU A 6 2.12 9.47 17.05
CA GLU A 6 1.53 10.09 18.23
C GLU A 6 -0.01 10.09 18.18
N THR A 7 -0.61 10.11 16.99
CA THR A 7 -2.05 10.40 16.84
C THR A 7 -2.86 9.35 16.08
N SER A 8 -2.25 8.49 15.24
CA SER A 8 -2.98 7.46 14.49
C SER A 8 -3.00 6.13 15.25
N PRO A 9 -4.15 5.71 15.83
CA PRO A 9 -4.28 4.36 16.39
C PRO A 9 -4.13 3.26 15.31
N LEU A 10 -4.46 3.57 14.05
CA LEU A 10 -4.28 2.62 12.95
C LEU A 10 -2.81 2.26 12.69
N LEU A 11 -1.87 3.18 12.95
CA LEU A 11 -0.44 2.89 12.80
C LEU A 11 0.03 1.82 13.79
N GLN A 12 -0.48 1.82 15.03
CA GLN A 12 -0.12 0.81 16.03
C GLN A 12 -0.51 -0.60 15.57
N TYR A 13 -1.75 -0.76 15.10
CA TYR A 13 -2.22 -2.03 14.54
C TYR A 13 -1.43 -2.44 13.29
N ARG A 14 -1.14 -1.48 12.39
CA ARG A 14 -0.33 -1.74 11.20
C ARG A 14 1.05 -2.30 11.58
N ALA A 15 1.75 -1.67 12.51
CA ALA A 15 3.09 -2.06 12.93
C ALA A 15 3.13 -3.41 13.65
N GLN A 16 2.17 -3.67 14.54
CA GLN A 16 2.17 -4.87 15.38
C GLN A 16 1.60 -6.10 14.68
N THR A 17 0.61 -5.92 13.80
CA THR A 17 -0.20 -7.03 13.27
C THR A 17 -0.09 -7.19 11.76
N VAL A 18 0.00 -6.09 11.00
CA VAL A 18 -0.08 -6.16 9.53
C VAL A 18 1.29 -6.32 8.88
N VAL A 19 2.24 -5.44 9.22
CA VAL A 19 3.56 -5.38 8.57
C VAL A 19 4.37 -6.67 8.76
N PRO A 20 4.45 -7.29 9.96
CA PRO A 20 5.25 -8.51 10.14
C PRO A 20 4.82 -9.63 9.19
N GLY A 21 3.51 -9.84 9.02
CA GLY A 21 2.98 -10.84 8.09
C GLY A 21 3.20 -10.47 6.61
N ARG A 22 3.16 -9.17 6.27
CA ARG A 22 3.44 -8.71 4.90
C ARG A 22 4.92 -8.86 4.51
N ILE A 23 5.85 -8.66 5.45
CA ILE A 23 7.28 -8.84 5.19
C ILE A 23 7.58 -10.28 4.76
N LEU A 24 7.09 -11.28 5.50
CA LEU A 24 7.29 -12.69 5.16
C LEU A 24 6.73 -13.05 3.77
N LYS A 25 5.53 -12.56 3.47
CA LYS A 25 4.90 -12.78 2.15
C LYS A 25 5.64 -12.07 1.02
N MET A 26 6.18 -10.89 1.29
CA MET A 26 6.96 -10.13 0.30
C MET A 26 8.30 -10.80 0.01
N GLU A 27 8.99 -11.28 1.04
CA GLU A 27 10.22 -12.07 0.90
C GLU A 27 9.99 -13.33 0.07
N GLU A 28 8.90 -14.06 0.33
CA GLU A 28 8.50 -15.23 -0.45
C GLU A 28 8.21 -14.87 -1.92
N ALA A 29 7.44 -13.81 -2.16
CA ALA A 29 7.10 -13.36 -3.50
C ALA A 29 8.36 -12.98 -4.31
N ILE A 30 9.31 -12.27 -3.68
CA ILE A 30 10.60 -11.93 -4.31
C ILE A 30 11.42 -13.18 -4.59
N LYS A 31 11.54 -14.08 -3.61
CA LYS A 31 12.32 -15.33 -3.74
C LYS A 31 11.80 -16.21 -4.88
N ASN A 32 10.48 -16.33 -4.99
CA ASN A 32 9.83 -17.17 -5.99
C ASN A 32 9.61 -16.46 -7.33
N ARG A 33 9.97 -15.18 -7.45
CA ARG A 33 9.68 -14.31 -8.60
C ARG A 33 8.18 -14.27 -8.93
N ASP A 34 7.35 -14.34 -7.91
CA ASP A 34 5.89 -14.26 -8.01
C ASP A 34 5.47 -12.78 -8.08
N PHE A 35 5.29 -12.30 -9.31
CA PHE A 35 4.90 -10.92 -9.56
C PHE A 35 3.47 -10.61 -9.10
N GLU A 36 2.55 -11.58 -9.17
CA GLU A 36 1.16 -11.36 -8.78
C GLU A 36 1.06 -11.06 -7.28
N SER A 37 1.71 -11.89 -6.45
CA SER A 37 1.77 -11.67 -5.00
C SER A 37 2.53 -10.38 -4.67
N PHE A 38 3.65 -10.14 -5.35
CA PHE A 38 4.45 -8.91 -5.18
C PHE A 38 3.63 -7.65 -5.46
N ALA A 39 2.92 -7.60 -6.60
CA ALA A 39 2.14 -6.46 -7.03
C ALA A 39 0.99 -6.18 -6.04
N ARG A 40 0.26 -7.22 -5.63
CA ARG A 40 -0.83 -7.09 -4.65
C ARG A 40 -0.34 -6.57 -3.31
N LEU A 41 0.78 -7.10 -2.79
CA LEU A 41 1.35 -6.66 -1.53
C LEU A 41 1.83 -5.20 -1.62
N THR A 42 2.50 -4.83 -2.71
CA THR A 42 3.01 -3.48 -2.93
C THR A 42 1.89 -2.44 -2.96
N CYS A 43 0.85 -2.66 -3.78
CA CYS A 43 -0.31 -1.76 -3.85
C CYS A 43 -1.02 -1.65 -2.50
N ALA A 44 -1.27 -2.78 -1.83
CA ALA A 44 -1.96 -2.80 -0.53
C ALA A 44 -1.14 -2.15 0.60
N ASP A 45 0.18 -2.17 0.52
CA ASP A 45 1.04 -1.52 1.50
C ASP A 45 1.15 -0.01 1.29
N SER A 46 1.26 0.42 0.04
CA SER A 46 1.17 1.84 -0.32
C SER A 46 -0.17 2.44 0.12
N ASN A 47 -1.30 1.78 -0.17
CA ASN A 47 -2.62 2.26 0.23
C ASN A 47 -2.78 2.36 1.75
N GLN A 48 -2.30 1.36 2.51
CA GLN A 48 -2.42 1.38 3.97
C GLN A 48 -1.50 2.43 4.61
N PHE A 49 -0.34 2.72 4.02
CA PHE A 49 0.50 3.83 4.44
C PHE A 49 -0.24 5.17 4.30
N HIS A 50 -0.86 5.45 3.15
CA HIS A 50 -1.65 6.68 2.98
C HIS A 50 -2.90 6.70 3.87
N ALA A 51 -3.47 5.54 4.20
CA ALA A 51 -4.59 5.44 5.15
C ALA A 51 -4.21 5.87 6.58
N VAL A 52 -3.03 5.50 7.08
CA VAL A 52 -2.57 5.97 8.40
C VAL A 52 -2.18 7.46 8.38
N CYS A 53 -1.72 7.97 7.23
CA CYS A 53 -1.53 9.42 7.04
C CYS A 53 -2.87 10.18 7.12
N LEU A 54 -3.93 9.65 6.52
CA LEU A 54 -5.27 10.23 6.61
C LEU A 54 -5.85 10.18 8.04
N ASP A 55 -5.52 9.14 8.81
CA ASP A 55 -5.92 8.96 10.22
C ASP A 55 -5.08 9.79 11.22
N THR A 56 -4.02 10.45 10.76
CA THR A 56 -3.21 11.36 11.60
C THR A 56 -4.01 12.62 11.96
N SER A 57 -3.72 13.26 13.10
CA SER A 57 -4.34 14.52 13.51
C SER A 57 -3.29 15.65 13.67
N PRO A 58 -3.29 16.67 12.79
CA PRO A 58 -4.17 16.87 11.64
C PRO A 58 -3.92 15.86 10.50
N PRO A 59 -4.91 15.62 9.62
CA PRO A 59 -4.78 14.64 8.53
C PRO A 59 -3.69 15.05 7.54
N ILE A 60 -2.92 14.05 7.09
CA ILE A 60 -1.83 14.22 6.11
C ILE A 60 -2.29 13.69 4.75
N PHE A 61 -2.24 14.55 3.73
CA PHE A 61 -2.58 14.21 2.35
C PHE A 61 -1.32 14.27 1.47
N TYR A 62 -0.76 13.11 1.13
CA TYR A 62 0.33 13.02 0.15
C TYR A 62 -0.20 12.81 -1.27
N MET A 63 -1.27 12.03 -1.41
CA MET A 63 -1.88 11.75 -2.71
C MET A 63 -2.78 12.89 -3.17
N ASN A 64 -2.66 13.24 -4.45
CA ASN A 64 -3.55 14.19 -5.12
C ASN A 64 -4.38 13.49 -6.20
N ASP A 65 -5.22 14.24 -6.92
CA ASP A 65 -6.08 13.69 -7.97
C ASP A 65 -5.32 12.94 -9.07
N THR A 66 -4.10 13.38 -9.40
CA THR A 66 -3.25 12.67 -10.36
C THR A 66 -2.82 11.32 -9.80
N SER A 67 -2.43 11.23 -8.53
CA SER A 67 -2.13 9.96 -7.85
C SER A 67 -3.32 9.00 -7.93
N HIS A 68 -4.53 9.47 -7.62
CA HIS A 68 -5.75 8.67 -7.68
C HIS A 68 -6.10 8.21 -9.10
N ARG A 69 -5.87 9.05 -10.11
CA ARG A 69 -6.05 8.69 -11.52
C ARG A 69 -5.08 7.59 -11.97
N ILE A 70 -3.82 7.65 -11.52
CA ILE A 70 -2.83 6.61 -11.81
C ILE A 70 -3.21 5.28 -11.16
N ILE A 71 -3.62 5.28 -9.88
CA ILE A 71 -4.12 4.07 -9.22
C ILE A 71 -5.30 3.50 -10.00
N SER A 72 -6.28 4.33 -10.35
CA SER A 72 -7.46 3.91 -11.10
C SER A 72 -7.11 3.31 -12.46
N LEU A 73 -6.07 3.82 -13.12
CA LEU A 73 -5.58 3.29 -14.40
C LEU A 73 -4.97 1.89 -14.21
N VAL A 74 -4.08 1.72 -13.23
CA VAL A 74 -3.39 0.44 -12.98
C VAL A 74 -4.40 -0.64 -12.54
N GLU A 75 -5.35 -0.30 -11.65
CA GLU A 75 -6.40 -1.24 -11.22
C GLU A 75 -7.28 -1.70 -12.40
N LYS A 76 -7.69 -0.77 -13.27
CA LYS A 76 -8.48 -1.11 -14.47
C LYS A 76 -7.71 -1.99 -15.44
N TRP A 77 -6.42 -1.72 -15.65
CA TRP A 77 -5.57 -2.53 -16.52
C TRP A 77 -5.36 -3.93 -15.95
N ASN A 78 -5.02 -4.06 -14.67
CA ASN A 78 -4.90 -5.36 -14.01
C ASN A 78 -6.21 -6.17 -14.07
N HIS A 79 -7.35 -5.49 -13.95
CA HIS A 79 -8.65 -6.13 -14.08
C HIS A 79 -8.93 -6.63 -15.50
N SER A 80 -8.59 -5.86 -16.54
CA SER A 80 -8.84 -6.26 -17.93
C SER A 80 -8.01 -7.48 -18.36
N GLU A 81 -6.81 -7.63 -17.80
CA GLU A 81 -5.89 -8.73 -18.13
C GLU A 81 -6.09 -9.98 -17.24
N GLY A 82 -6.94 -9.90 -16.21
CA GLY A 82 -7.23 -11.00 -15.28
C GLY A 82 -6.09 -11.35 -14.32
N THR A 83 -4.88 -10.86 -14.56
CA THR A 83 -3.69 -10.99 -13.70
C THR A 83 -2.95 -9.66 -13.62
N PRO A 84 -2.27 -9.34 -12.49
CA PRO A 84 -1.56 -8.07 -12.37
C PRO A 84 -0.45 -7.93 -13.41
N GLN A 85 -0.53 -6.89 -14.24
CA GLN A 85 0.51 -6.47 -15.18
C GLN A 85 1.34 -5.30 -14.64
N GLY A 86 0.74 -4.48 -13.78
CA GLY A 86 1.37 -3.31 -13.18
C GLY A 86 1.15 -3.25 -11.68
N THR A 87 2.03 -2.52 -11.00
CA THR A 87 1.92 -2.19 -9.58
C THR A 87 2.17 -0.70 -9.38
N TYR A 88 1.67 -0.15 -8.30
CA TYR A 88 1.97 1.21 -7.88
C TYR A 88 2.43 1.24 -6.42
N SER A 89 3.32 2.19 -6.13
CA SER A 89 3.65 2.60 -4.78
C SER A 89 3.74 4.12 -4.81
N SER A 90 2.73 4.79 -4.29
CA SER A 90 2.72 6.26 -4.21
C SER A 90 3.67 6.69 -3.11
N VAL A 91 4.67 7.50 -3.49
CA VAL A 91 5.62 8.17 -2.59
C VAL A 91 4.92 9.28 -1.82
#